data_AF-T1CXC9-F1
#
_entry.id   AF-T1CXC9-F1
#
_cell.length_a   1.000
_cell.length_b   1.000
_cell.length_c   1.000
_cell.angle_alpha   90.00
_cell.angle_beta   90.00
_cell.angle_gamma   90.00
#
_symmetry.space_group_name_H-M   'P 1'
#
loop_
_entity.id
_entity.type
_entity.pdbx_description
1 polymer ?
#
loop_
_entity_poly.entity_id
_entity_poly.type
_entity_poly.pdbx_seq_one_letter_code
_entity_poly.pdbx_strand_id
1 'polypeptide(L)'
;MKKLILAFMLIFGHAQDSAHMQSTQNTESAFYSEWFKQWGNHKWDNKSSNPAATNKSYAFESAYIIIDMIKADDIAGLELIYKALEKDKEHNMAFLNGIIGAPTFEQQAIDLANAKALKFLLKNHIIDDDIESLCDHANEKLNEAKSNGDSNAVQNYEKIIEILEKYKSGQ
;
A
#
# COMPACT_ATOMS: atom_id res chain seq x y z
N MET A 1 -16.94 -68.89 -27.19
CA MET A 1 -18.31 -68.33 -27.15
C MET A 1 -18.39 -67.22 -26.12
N LYS A 2 -18.47 -65.96 -26.56
CA LYS A 2 -19.41 -64.91 -26.12
C LYS A 2 -18.97 -63.60 -26.75
N LYS A 3 -19.87 -63.02 -27.54
CA LYS A 3 -19.78 -61.68 -28.14
C LYS A 3 -19.87 -60.65 -27.01
N LEU A 4 -19.13 -59.56 -27.09
CA LEU A 4 -19.67 -58.27 -26.68
C LEU A 4 -19.23 -57.21 -27.70
N ILE A 5 -20.22 -56.70 -28.42
CA ILE A 5 -20.14 -55.50 -29.24
C ILE A 5 -20.31 -54.33 -28.29
N LEU A 6 -19.42 -53.34 -28.33
CA LEU A 6 -19.79 -51.99 -27.94
C LEU A 6 -19.18 -51.03 -28.97
N ALA A 7 -20.07 -50.33 -29.67
CA ALA A 7 -19.78 -49.26 -30.59
C ALA A 7 -20.23 -47.92 -29.98
N PHE A 8 -19.77 -46.84 -30.62
CA PHE A 8 -20.10 -45.42 -30.42
C PHE A 8 -19.32 -44.72 -29.28
N MET A 9 -18.73 -43.53 -29.45
CA MET A 9 -18.88 -42.48 -30.46
C MET A 9 -17.67 -41.53 -30.38
N LEU A 10 -17.16 -41.08 -31.53
CA LEU A 10 -16.23 -39.95 -31.65
C LEU A 10 -17.01 -38.64 -31.51
N ILE A 11 -16.52 -37.68 -30.70
CA ILE A 11 -16.84 -36.25 -30.86
C ILE A 11 -15.55 -35.43 -30.69
N PHE A 12 -15.37 -34.55 -31.68
CA PHE A 12 -14.29 -33.59 -31.89
C PHE A 12 -14.25 -32.43 -30.86
N GLY A 13 -13.07 -31.79 -30.79
CA GLY A 13 -12.88 -30.40 -30.33
C GLY A 13 -12.47 -30.29 -28.86
N HIS A 14 -11.54 -29.44 -28.43
CA HIS A 14 -10.73 -28.40 -29.07
C HIS A 14 -9.40 -28.34 -28.32
N ALA A 15 -8.32 -27.97 -29.01
CA ALA A 15 -7.18 -27.38 -28.34
C ALA A 15 -7.65 -26.13 -27.57
N GLN A 16 -7.37 -26.07 -26.28
CA GLN A 16 -7.31 -24.81 -25.56
C GLN A 16 -5.93 -24.70 -24.93
N ASP A 17 -5.01 -24.17 -25.74
CA ASP A 17 -4.13 -23.12 -25.24
C ASP A 17 -5.01 -22.00 -24.69
N SER A 18 -5.13 -21.94 -23.38
CA SER A 18 -5.09 -20.69 -22.62
C SER A 18 -4.92 -21.09 -21.17
N ALA A 19 -3.68 -21.11 -20.69
CA ALA A 19 -3.42 -20.79 -19.29
C ALA A 19 -3.86 -19.33 -19.10
N HIS A 20 -5.18 -19.15 -19.02
CA HIS A 20 -5.79 -17.96 -18.50
C HIS A 20 -5.22 -17.88 -17.09
N MET A 21 -4.32 -16.91 -16.85
CA MET A 21 -4.08 -16.39 -15.51
C MET A 21 -5.45 -15.97 -15.00
N GLN A 22 -6.10 -16.91 -14.35
CA GLN A 22 -7.26 -16.68 -13.53
C GLN A 22 -6.67 -15.96 -12.32
N SER A 23 -6.57 -14.64 -12.43
CA SER A 23 -6.41 -13.75 -11.28
C SER A 23 -7.65 -13.96 -10.43
N THR A 24 -7.61 -14.97 -9.57
CA THR A 24 -8.59 -15.16 -8.53
C THR A 24 -8.42 -14.02 -7.55
N GLN A 25 -9.40 -13.12 -7.59
CA GLN A 25 -9.75 -12.17 -6.56
C GLN A 25 -9.78 -12.86 -5.18
N ASN A 26 -8.65 -12.85 -4.49
CA ASN A 26 -8.45 -13.01 -3.04
C ASN A 26 -6.94 -13.10 -2.79
N THR A 27 -6.24 -11.98 -2.91
CA THR A 27 -4.88 -11.87 -2.36
C THR A 27 -4.97 -10.92 -1.19
N GLU A 28 -5.25 -11.47 -0.02
CA GLU A 28 -5.03 -10.77 1.25
C GLU A 28 -3.58 -10.24 1.25
N SER A 29 -3.41 -8.97 1.59
CA SER A 29 -2.07 -8.37 1.73
C SER A 29 -1.24 -9.20 2.71
N ALA A 30 -0.08 -9.69 2.27
CA ALA A 30 0.81 -10.47 3.12
C ALA A 30 1.30 -9.63 4.31
N PHE A 31 1.67 -8.38 4.05
CA PHE A 31 2.06 -7.40 5.06
C PHE A 31 0.96 -7.17 6.09
N TYR A 32 -0.29 -6.98 5.63
CA TYR A 32 -1.43 -6.80 6.54
C TYR A 32 -1.66 -8.06 7.37
N SER A 33 -1.61 -9.23 6.74
CA SER A 33 -1.85 -10.51 7.41
C SER A 33 -0.81 -10.78 8.50
N GLU A 34 0.44 -10.42 8.26
CA GLU A 34 1.52 -10.52 9.25
C GLU A 34 1.31 -9.54 10.41
N TRP A 35 1.10 -8.25 10.09
CA TRP A 35 0.82 -7.24 11.10
C TRP A 35 -0.43 -7.59 11.94
N PHE A 36 -1.50 -8.07 11.32
CA PHE A 36 -2.75 -8.38 11.99
C PHE A 36 -2.60 -9.52 13.02
N LYS A 37 -1.80 -10.54 12.70
CA LYS A 37 -1.52 -11.66 13.63
C LYS A 37 -0.89 -11.18 14.94
N GLN A 38 -0.04 -10.16 14.86
CA GLN A 38 0.68 -9.64 16.02
C GLN A 38 -0.07 -8.50 16.71
N TRP A 39 -0.59 -7.56 15.93
CA TRP A 39 -1.07 -6.26 16.40
C TRP A 39 -2.55 -6.00 16.11
N GLY A 40 -3.23 -6.83 15.31
CA GLY A 40 -4.60 -6.57 14.83
C GLY A 40 -5.66 -6.46 15.94
N ASN A 41 -5.39 -7.04 17.11
CA ASN A 41 -6.24 -6.95 18.31
C ASN A 41 -5.62 -6.10 19.43
N HIS A 42 -4.45 -5.49 19.19
CA HIS A 42 -3.81 -4.60 20.14
C HIS A 42 -4.68 -3.36 20.36
N LYS A 43 -4.66 -2.86 21.59
CA LYS A 43 -5.27 -1.59 21.97
C LYS A 43 -4.21 -0.79 22.69
N TRP A 44 -4.13 0.50 22.39
CA TRP A 44 -3.21 1.38 23.09
C TRP A 44 -3.44 1.28 24.59
N ASP A 45 -2.40 0.86 25.31
CA ASP A 45 -2.54 0.50 26.71
C ASP A 45 -1.74 1.48 27.57
N ASN A 46 -2.43 2.18 28.46
CA ASN A 46 -1.81 3.11 29.40
C ASN A 46 -1.76 2.54 30.84
N LYS A 47 -2.15 1.27 31.03
CA LYS A 47 -2.45 0.70 32.36
C LYS A 47 -1.73 -0.61 32.70
N SER A 48 -1.12 -1.32 31.74
CA SER A 48 -0.33 -2.53 32.06
C SER A 48 0.95 -2.23 32.84
N SER A 49 1.68 -3.29 33.20
CA SER A 49 2.94 -3.23 33.92
C SER A 49 4.11 -2.64 33.12
N ASN A 50 4.04 -2.59 31.78
CA ASN A 50 5.01 -1.92 30.92
C ASN A 50 4.36 -1.34 29.64
N PRO A 51 3.49 -0.34 29.79
CA PRO A 51 2.68 0.19 28.70
C PRO A 51 3.55 0.93 27.66
N ALA A 52 4.57 1.65 28.13
CA ALA A 52 5.45 2.45 27.28
C ALA A 52 6.23 1.60 26.27
N ALA A 53 6.79 0.45 26.69
CA ALA A 53 7.53 -0.42 25.78
C ALA A 53 6.61 -1.07 24.73
N THR A 54 5.44 -1.53 25.15
CA THR A 54 4.49 -2.22 24.26
C THR A 54 3.93 -1.26 23.21
N ASN A 55 3.46 -0.08 23.63
CA ASN A 55 2.93 0.93 22.71
C ASN A 55 4.02 1.44 21.76
N LYS A 56 5.26 1.56 22.24
CA LYS A 56 6.40 1.89 21.40
C LYS A 56 6.62 0.81 20.32
N SER A 57 6.72 -0.46 20.69
CA SER A 57 6.85 -1.55 19.70
C SER A 57 5.71 -1.56 18.70
N TYR A 58 4.46 -1.44 19.17
CA TYR A 58 3.30 -1.34 18.30
C TYR A 58 3.41 -0.19 17.30
N ALA A 59 3.74 1.02 17.76
CA ALA A 59 3.85 2.19 16.88
C ALA A 59 4.97 2.00 15.84
N PHE A 60 6.16 1.56 16.27
CA PHE A 60 7.30 1.34 15.39
C PHE A 60 6.99 0.28 14.32
N GLU A 61 6.55 -0.90 14.72
CA GLU A 61 6.28 -1.99 13.77
C GLU A 61 5.12 -1.66 12.84
N SER A 62 4.10 -0.94 13.33
CA SER A 62 2.99 -0.49 12.48
C SER A 62 3.45 0.57 11.46
N ALA A 63 4.31 1.52 11.83
CA ALA A 63 4.82 2.49 10.86
C ALA A 63 5.70 1.83 9.80
N TYR A 64 6.58 0.90 10.19
CA TYR A 64 7.44 0.19 9.24
C TYR A 64 6.67 -0.71 8.29
N ILE A 65 5.64 -1.43 8.77
CA ILE A 65 4.83 -2.25 7.87
C ILE A 65 4.06 -1.40 6.85
N ILE A 66 3.60 -0.21 7.25
CA ILE A 66 2.97 0.75 6.33
C ILE A 66 3.97 1.21 5.27
N ILE A 67 5.20 1.55 5.68
CA ILE A 67 6.29 1.91 4.76
C ILE A 67 6.57 0.77 3.77
N ASP A 68 6.57 -0.49 4.23
CA ASP A 68 6.80 -1.64 3.37
C ASP A 68 5.63 -1.88 2.40
N MET A 69 4.39 -1.61 2.81
CA MET A 69 3.24 -1.60 1.91
C MET A 69 3.37 -0.51 0.84
N ILE A 70 3.83 0.70 1.19
CA ILE A 70 4.09 1.78 0.22
C ILE A 70 5.17 1.35 -0.78
N LYS A 71 6.26 0.73 -0.31
CA LYS A 71 7.34 0.21 -1.16
C LYS A 71 6.88 -0.86 -2.13
N ALA A 72 5.97 -1.73 -1.70
CA ALA A 72 5.46 -2.82 -2.51
C ALA A 72 4.29 -2.41 -3.43
N ASP A 73 3.86 -1.14 -3.42
CA ASP A 73 2.61 -0.68 -4.06
C ASP A 73 1.37 -1.50 -3.60
N ASP A 74 1.37 -1.95 -2.34
CA ASP A 74 0.31 -2.76 -1.73
C ASP A 74 -0.84 -1.88 -1.21
N ILE A 75 -1.58 -1.28 -2.14
CA ILE A 75 -2.70 -0.39 -1.84
C ILE A 75 -3.81 -1.13 -1.07
N ALA A 76 -4.03 -2.42 -1.36
CA ALA A 76 -5.00 -3.23 -0.63
C ALA A 76 -4.60 -3.38 0.85
N GLY A 77 -3.32 -3.62 1.13
CA GLY A 77 -2.76 -3.63 2.48
C GLY A 77 -2.95 -2.30 3.20
N LEU A 78 -2.66 -1.18 2.53
CA LEU A 78 -2.85 0.17 3.07
C LEU A 78 -4.32 0.43 3.46
N GLU A 79 -5.27 0.04 2.61
CA GLU A 79 -6.69 0.17 2.90
C GLU A 79 -7.13 -0.68 4.10
N LEU A 80 -6.60 -1.91 4.22
CA LEU A 80 -6.92 -2.81 5.32
C LEU A 80 -6.36 -2.33 6.65
N ILE A 81 -5.09 -1.91 6.69
CA ILE A 81 -4.46 -1.41 7.91
C ILE A 81 -5.06 -0.08 8.35
N TYR A 82 -5.37 0.83 7.41
CA TYR A 82 -6.06 2.08 7.71
C TYR A 82 -7.40 1.84 8.42
N LYS A 83 -8.26 0.99 7.87
CA LYS A 83 -9.53 0.61 8.49
C LYS A 83 -9.36 -0.05 9.86
N ALA A 84 -8.29 -0.83 10.05
CA ALA A 84 -8.00 -1.45 11.33
C ALA A 84 -7.63 -0.40 12.39
N LEU A 85 -6.81 0.59 12.00
CA LEU A 85 -6.30 1.66 12.86
C LEU A 85 -7.35 2.74 13.15
N GLU A 86 -8.33 2.98 12.28
CA GLU A 86 -9.42 3.95 12.51
C GLU A 86 -10.24 3.69 13.79
N LYS A 87 -10.18 2.47 14.34
CA LYS A 87 -10.86 2.10 15.59
C LYS A 87 -10.35 2.89 16.80
N ASP A 88 -9.09 3.33 16.76
CA ASP A 88 -8.50 4.21 17.77
C ASP A 88 -8.14 5.54 17.12
N LYS A 89 -8.98 6.56 17.34
CA LYS A 89 -8.82 7.87 16.69
C LYS A 89 -7.57 8.62 17.14
N GLU A 90 -7.04 8.30 18.32
CA GLU A 90 -5.86 9.00 18.89
C GLU A 90 -4.56 8.36 18.40
N HIS A 91 -4.57 7.05 18.13
CA HIS A 91 -3.40 6.27 17.71
C HIS A 91 -3.60 5.63 16.32
N ASN A 92 -4.18 6.40 15.42
CA ASN A 92 -4.51 5.99 14.05
C ASN A 92 -3.28 6.10 13.11
N MET A 93 -3.51 5.86 11.82
CA MET A 93 -2.45 5.92 10.82
C MET A 93 -1.76 7.29 10.70
N ALA A 94 -2.47 8.40 10.93
CA ALA A 94 -1.87 9.74 10.93
C ALA A 94 -0.95 9.95 12.15
N PHE A 95 -1.34 9.44 13.32
CA PHE A 95 -0.47 9.43 14.51
C PHE A 95 0.83 8.65 14.28
N LEU A 96 0.78 7.59 13.46
CA LEU A 96 1.96 6.78 13.14
C LEU A 96 2.87 7.41 12.07
N ASN A 97 2.40 8.43 11.36
CA ASN A 97 3.16 9.08 10.31
C ASN A 97 4.33 9.88 10.91
N GLY A 98 5.53 9.71 10.36
CA GLY A 98 6.70 10.49 10.80
C GLY A 98 7.15 10.20 12.24
N ILE A 99 6.77 9.06 12.83
CA ILE A 99 7.28 8.70 14.16
C ILE A 99 8.81 8.65 14.16
N ILE A 100 9.43 9.06 15.27
CA ILE A 100 10.89 9.24 15.38
C ILE A 100 11.65 8.05 14.79
N GLY A 101 12.46 8.32 13.75
CA GLY A 101 13.32 7.33 13.09
C GLY A 101 12.71 6.65 11.86
N ALA A 102 11.48 6.96 11.48
CA ALA A 102 10.87 6.56 10.21
C ALA A 102 10.65 7.80 9.32
N PRO A 103 10.80 7.69 7.98
CA PRO A 103 10.36 8.74 7.06
C PRO A 103 8.84 8.93 7.14
N THR A 104 8.35 10.12 6.77
CA THR A 104 6.91 10.31 6.58
C THR A 104 6.43 9.46 5.40
N PHE A 105 5.19 9.00 5.45
CA PHE A 105 4.61 8.10 4.47
C PHE A 105 4.50 8.78 3.10
N GLU A 106 4.18 10.07 3.07
CA GLU A 106 4.11 10.88 1.86
C GLU A 106 5.49 11.14 1.24
N GLN A 107 6.52 11.44 2.03
CA GLN A 107 7.89 11.53 1.53
C GLN A 107 8.31 10.19 0.94
N GLN A 108 8.05 9.09 1.66
CA GLN A 108 8.37 7.75 1.18
C GLN A 108 7.64 7.40 -0.13
N ALA A 109 6.38 7.80 -0.27
CA ALA A 109 5.61 7.60 -1.49
C ALA A 109 6.17 8.43 -2.65
N ILE A 110 6.59 9.68 -2.40
CA ILE A 110 7.24 10.53 -3.41
C ILE A 110 8.60 9.95 -3.80
N ASP A 111 9.46 9.61 -2.85
CA ASP A 111 10.80 9.06 -3.13
C ASP A 111 10.78 7.80 -4.00
N LEU A 112 9.70 7.03 -3.94
CA LEU A 112 9.50 5.80 -4.73
C LEU A 112 8.67 6.01 -6.00
N ALA A 113 8.32 7.27 -6.31
CA ALA A 113 7.40 7.63 -7.39
C ALA A 113 6.06 6.86 -7.31
N ASN A 114 5.58 6.54 -6.10
CA ASN A 114 4.34 5.80 -5.89
C ASN A 114 3.13 6.75 -5.80
N ALA A 115 2.62 7.14 -6.97
CA ALA A 115 1.44 8.01 -7.09
C ALA A 115 0.17 7.43 -6.44
N LYS A 116 0.00 6.10 -6.43
CA LYS A 116 -1.20 5.47 -5.86
C LYS A 116 -1.21 5.56 -4.33
N ALA A 117 -0.08 5.27 -3.70
CA ALA A 117 0.09 5.41 -2.27
C ALA A 117 -0.08 6.87 -1.84
N LEU A 118 0.53 7.82 -2.54
CA LEU A 118 0.36 9.24 -2.23
C LEU A 118 -1.11 9.68 -2.33
N LYS A 119 -1.81 9.26 -3.40
CA LYS A 119 -3.24 9.55 -3.55
C LYS A 119 -4.06 8.97 -2.40
N PHE A 120 -3.74 7.76 -1.95
CA PHE A 120 -4.38 7.14 -0.80
C PHE A 120 -4.15 7.96 0.48
N LEU A 121 -2.91 8.37 0.75
CA LEU A 121 -2.55 9.14 1.94
C LEU A 121 -3.29 10.49 1.98
N LEU A 122 -3.25 11.24 0.88
CA LEU A 122 -3.92 12.54 0.76
C LEU A 122 -5.44 12.44 0.93
N LYS A 123 -6.07 11.45 0.26
CA LYS A 123 -7.53 11.23 0.36
C LYS A 123 -7.99 10.98 1.79
N ASN A 124 -7.16 10.32 2.59
CA ASN A 124 -7.47 9.97 3.97
C ASN A 124 -6.88 10.94 5.00
N HIS A 125 -6.32 12.08 4.54
CA HIS A 125 -5.70 13.11 5.37
C HIS A 125 -4.56 12.59 6.26
N ILE A 126 -3.74 11.67 5.72
CA ILE A 126 -2.57 11.08 6.39
C ILE A 126 -1.33 11.79 5.83
N ILE A 127 -1.06 13.01 6.31
CA ILE A 127 0.09 13.82 5.95
C ILE A 127 0.60 14.54 7.20
N ASP A 128 1.92 14.67 7.32
CA ASP A 128 2.61 15.44 8.37
C ASP A 128 3.28 16.69 7.77
N ASP A 129 3.74 16.62 6.53
CA ASP A 129 4.28 17.76 5.79
C ASP A 129 3.21 18.64 5.15
N ASP A 130 3.52 19.93 4.95
CA ASP A 130 2.68 20.83 4.19
C ASP A 130 2.76 20.55 2.68
N ILE A 131 1.67 20.85 1.97
CA ILE A 131 1.54 20.53 0.54
C ILE A 131 2.53 21.31 -0.34
N GLU A 132 2.98 22.50 0.06
CA GLU A 132 3.98 23.25 -0.71
C GLU A 132 5.32 22.51 -0.69
N SER A 133 5.76 22.10 0.49
CA SER A 133 6.98 21.31 0.69
C SER A 133 6.96 20.01 -0.12
N LEU A 134 5.82 19.31 -0.14
CA LEU A 134 5.66 18.09 -0.95
C LEU A 134 5.72 18.35 -2.46
N CYS A 135 5.16 19.47 -2.93
CA CYS A 135 5.27 19.89 -4.33
C CYS A 135 6.72 20.19 -4.71
N ASP A 136 7.45 20.92 -3.88
CA ASP A 136 8.86 21.24 -4.12
C ASP A 136 9.71 19.97 -4.17
N HIS A 137 9.52 19.04 -3.22
CA HIS A 137 10.21 17.75 -3.19
C HIS A 137 9.91 16.90 -4.43
N ALA A 138 8.64 16.82 -4.84
CA ALA A 138 8.26 16.08 -6.05
C ALA A 138 8.87 16.67 -7.33
N ASN A 139 9.00 18.00 -7.41
CA ASN A 139 9.65 18.67 -8.54
C ASN A 139 11.17 18.42 -8.55
N GLU A 140 11.82 18.40 -7.39
CA GLU A 140 13.23 18.00 -7.27
C GLU A 140 13.43 16.58 -7.83
N LYS A 141 12.61 15.62 -7.37
CA LYS A 141 12.66 14.23 -7.84
C LYS A 141 12.33 14.06 -9.32
N LEU A 142 11.40 14.85 -9.87
CA LEU A 142 11.15 14.90 -11.31
C LEU A 142 12.40 15.32 -12.10
N ASN A 143 13.13 16.33 -11.63
CA ASN A 143 14.33 16.82 -12.28
C ASN A 143 15.49 15.83 -12.19
N GLU A 144 15.64 15.13 -11.06
CA GLU A 144 16.56 13.99 -10.93
C GLU A 144 16.24 12.90 -11.97
N ALA A 145 14.97 12.47 -12.05
CA ALA A 145 14.53 11.43 -12.98
C ALA A 145 14.77 11.83 -14.46
N LYS A 146 14.49 13.08 -14.82
CA LYS A 146 14.77 13.63 -16.16
C LYS A 146 16.26 13.60 -16.47
N SER A 147 17.09 14.03 -15.52
CA SER A 147 18.55 14.05 -15.69
C SER A 147 19.14 12.65 -15.84
N ASN A 148 18.54 11.67 -15.17
CA ASN A 148 18.94 10.25 -15.24
C ASN A 148 18.35 9.51 -16.45
N GLY A 149 17.45 10.13 -17.22
CA GLY A 149 16.78 9.49 -18.35
C GLY A 149 15.78 8.39 -17.95
N ASP A 150 15.30 8.39 -16.70
CA ASP A 150 14.31 7.42 -16.23
C ASP A 150 12.89 7.85 -16.63
N SER A 151 12.49 7.46 -17.85
CA SER A 151 11.19 7.83 -18.40
C SER A 151 10.00 7.33 -17.56
N ASN A 152 10.15 6.21 -16.84
CA ASN A 152 9.08 5.65 -16.02
C ASN A 152 8.89 6.48 -14.75
N ALA A 153 9.99 6.82 -14.08
CA ALA A 153 9.97 7.70 -12.93
C ALA A 153 9.43 9.09 -13.30
N VAL A 154 9.85 9.66 -14.43
CA VAL A 154 9.33 10.95 -14.93
C VAL A 154 7.80 10.95 -15.03
N GLN A 155 7.21 9.95 -15.70
CA GLN A 155 5.75 9.85 -15.83
C GLN A 155 5.04 9.71 -14.49
N ASN A 156 5.65 9.05 -13.52
CA ASN A 156 5.08 8.88 -12.19
C ASN A 156 5.18 10.16 -11.35
N TYR A 157 6.29 10.89 -11.43
CA TYR A 157 6.46 12.19 -10.78
C TYR A 157 5.52 13.25 -11.35
N GLU A 158 5.31 13.27 -12.66
CA GLU A 158 4.31 14.16 -13.29
C GLU A 158 2.90 13.92 -12.73
N LYS A 159 2.51 12.65 -12.52
CA LYS A 159 1.23 12.30 -11.86
C LYS A 159 1.19 12.72 -10.40
N ILE A 160 2.29 12.55 -9.67
CA ILE A 160 2.40 12.97 -8.26
C ILE A 160 2.19 14.48 -8.14
N ILE A 161 2.85 15.27 -8.98
CA ILE A 161 2.71 16.73 -8.99
C ILE A 161 1.25 17.12 -9.30
N GLU A 162 0.64 16.51 -10.32
CA GLU A 162 -0.77 16.76 -10.63
C GLU A 162 -1.71 16.43 -9.45
N ILE A 163 -1.44 15.35 -8.73
CA ILE A 163 -2.21 14.97 -7.53
C ILE A 163 -2.06 16.02 -6.42
N LEU A 164 -0.83 16.47 -6.16
CA LEU A 164 -0.54 17.45 -5.11
C LEU A 164 -1.16 18.82 -5.44
N GLU A 165 -1.06 19.28 -6.69
CA GLU A 165 -1.67 20.53 -7.14
C GLU A 165 -3.20 20.51 -7.02
N LYS A 166 -3.85 19.40 -7.40
CA LYS A 166 -5.30 19.23 -7.21
C LYS A 166 -5.68 19.32 -5.75
N TYR A 167 -4.98 18.58 -4.89
CA TYR A 167 -5.22 18.60 -3.45
C TYR A 167 -5.03 20.01 -2.85
N LYS A 168 -3.97 20.73 -3.25
CA LYS A 168 -3.70 22.12 -2.84
C LYS A 168 -4.84 23.07 -3.22
N SER A 169 -5.41 22.89 -4.41
CA SER A 169 -6.50 23.73 -4.92
C SER A 169 -7.88 23.39 -4.33
N GLY A 170 -7.99 22.35 -3.48
CA GLY A 170 -9.23 21.89 -2.88
C GLY A 170 -10.19 21.21 -3.86
N GLN A 171 -9.66 20.66 -4.97
CA GLN A 171 -10.40 19.97 -6.02
C GLN A 171 -10.30 18.44 -5.93
#